data_AF-A0A954U2C1-F1
#
_entry.id   AF-A0A954U2C1-F1
#
_cell.length_a   1.000
_cell.length_b   1.000
_cell.length_c   1.000
_cell.angle_alpha   90.00
_cell.angle_beta   90.00
_cell.angle_gamma   90.00
#
_symmetry.space_group_name_H-M   'P 1'
#
loop_
_entity.id
_entity.type
_entity.pdbx_description
1 polymer ?
#
loop_
_entity_poly.entity_id
_entity_poly.type
_entity_poly.pdbx_seq_one_letter_code
_entity_poly.pdbx_strand_id
1 'polypeptide(L)'
;MKYIDLSVPLANDRDWAPRWARNRVQYQDHRFGRRAIRWLFGVKPHQLRTGLGWANDVLKLSTHGTTHVDAPWHYGPECAGRPARTIDQMPLEWFHGPGVVLDIRHLDPQSAASADDLRRAAEKIEHAIRPLDIVLIQTGNDRWYGRREYFSRGPGVSAEATHWLLDQGVRLTGIDAWGW
;
A
#
# COMPACT_ATOMS: atom_id res chain seq x y z
N MET A 1 7.78 11.43 -19.88
CA MET A 1 7.61 11.09 -18.45
C MET A 1 7.36 9.59 -18.36
N LYS A 2 8.02 8.88 -17.43
CA LYS A 2 7.85 7.43 -17.21
C LYS A 2 7.19 7.23 -15.85
N TYR A 3 6.16 6.41 -15.79
CA TYR A 3 5.55 5.99 -14.53
C TYR A 3 6.18 4.67 -14.08
N ILE A 4 6.45 4.56 -12.78
CA ILE A 4 6.92 3.34 -12.13
C ILE A 4 5.79 2.92 -11.18
N ASP A 5 5.27 1.71 -11.37
CA ASP A 5 4.27 1.16 -10.47
C ASP A 5 4.95 0.60 -9.22
N LEU A 6 4.61 1.15 -8.06
CA LEU A 6 5.09 0.71 -6.74
C LEU A 6 4.04 -0.15 -6.02
N SER A 7 2.96 -0.49 -6.70
CA SER A 7 1.85 -1.25 -6.13
C SER A 7 2.04 -2.74 -6.36
N VAL A 8 1.61 -3.56 -5.40
CA VAL A 8 1.46 -4.99 -5.61
C VAL A 8 0.08 -5.30 -6.21
N PRO A 9 -0.04 -6.30 -7.11
CA PRO A 9 -1.31 -6.64 -7.72
C PRO A 9 -2.35 -7.05 -6.67
N LEU A 10 -3.55 -6.51 -6.78
CA LEU A 10 -4.67 -6.98 -5.98
C LEU A 10 -5.08 -8.38 -6.43
N ALA A 11 -4.93 -9.36 -5.53
CA ALA A 11 -5.20 -10.77 -5.82
C ALA A 11 -5.96 -11.45 -4.68
N ASN A 12 -6.36 -12.71 -4.90
CA ASN A 12 -6.86 -13.56 -3.81
C ASN A 12 -5.69 -13.94 -2.91
N ASP A 13 -5.66 -13.38 -1.69
CA ASP A 13 -4.62 -13.72 -0.73
C ASP A 13 -4.72 -15.19 -0.33
N ARG A 14 -3.55 -15.83 -0.20
CA ARG A 14 -3.44 -17.24 0.19
C ARG A 14 -3.24 -17.34 1.70
N ASP A 15 -2.68 -18.46 2.14
CA ASP A 15 -2.44 -18.77 3.54
C ASP A 15 -1.30 -17.98 4.20
N TRP A 16 -0.52 -17.23 3.41
CA TRP A 16 0.54 -16.35 3.93
C TRP A 16 -0.01 -15.22 4.81
N ALA A 17 -1.17 -14.64 4.48
CA ALA A 17 -1.79 -13.56 5.26
C ALA A 17 -2.84 -14.08 6.28
N PRO A 18 -3.04 -13.42 7.43
CA PRO A 18 -4.10 -13.76 8.39
C PRO A 18 -5.49 -13.72 7.75
N ARG A 19 -6.37 -14.68 8.08
CA ARG A 19 -7.70 -14.81 7.44
C ARG A 19 -8.55 -13.54 7.48
N TRP A 20 -8.43 -12.72 8.52
CA TRP A 20 -9.17 -11.47 8.69
C TRP A 20 -8.62 -10.32 7.83
N ALA A 21 -7.36 -10.41 7.37
CA ALA A 21 -6.70 -9.40 6.56
C ALA A 21 -6.71 -9.71 5.05
N ARG A 22 -7.27 -10.86 4.63
CA ARG A 22 -7.22 -11.32 3.24
C ARG A 22 -8.16 -10.55 2.33
N ASN A 23 -7.64 -10.16 1.18
CA ASN A 23 -8.39 -9.73 0.01
C ASN A 23 -8.98 -10.94 -0.73
N ARG A 24 -10.19 -10.75 -1.28
CA ARG A 24 -10.85 -11.72 -2.14
C ARG A 24 -11.41 -11.04 -3.39
N VAL A 25 -11.02 -11.58 -4.53
CA VAL A 25 -11.55 -11.24 -5.86
C VAL A 25 -12.38 -12.41 -6.37
N GLN A 26 -13.69 -12.20 -6.47
CA GLN A 26 -14.60 -13.13 -7.11
C GLN A 26 -14.79 -12.73 -8.56
N TYR A 27 -14.11 -13.45 -9.46
CA TYR A 27 -14.21 -13.22 -10.88
C TYR A 27 -15.55 -13.71 -11.43
N GLN A 28 -16.26 -12.88 -12.18
CA GLN A 28 -17.46 -13.28 -12.90
C GLN A 28 -17.23 -13.12 -14.41
N ASP A 29 -17.01 -14.25 -15.05
CA ASP A 29 -16.62 -14.30 -16.46
C ASP A 29 -17.78 -13.94 -17.42
N HIS A 30 -17.44 -13.88 -18.70
CA HIS A 30 -18.39 -13.61 -19.78
C HIS A 30 -19.55 -14.64 -19.87
N ARG A 31 -19.38 -15.86 -19.33
CA ARG A 31 -20.44 -16.88 -19.27
C ARG A 31 -21.41 -16.58 -18.15
N PHE A 32 -20.92 -16.11 -17.01
CA PHE A 32 -21.75 -15.55 -15.95
C PHE A 32 -22.56 -14.36 -16.48
N GLY A 33 -21.90 -13.37 -17.09
CA GLY A 33 -22.59 -12.19 -17.65
C GLY A 33 -23.68 -12.56 -18.65
N ARG A 34 -23.42 -13.54 -19.53
CA ARG A 34 -24.45 -14.07 -20.45
C ARG A 34 -25.68 -14.61 -19.71
N ARG A 35 -25.49 -15.35 -18.62
CA ARG A 35 -26.59 -15.86 -17.79
C ARG A 35 -27.34 -14.72 -17.10
N ALA A 36 -26.62 -13.73 -16.58
CA ALA A 36 -27.20 -12.55 -15.93
C ALA A 36 -28.04 -11.71 -16.90
N ILE A 37 -27.53 -11.42 -18.10
CA ILE A 37 -28.26 -10.69 -19.15
C ILE A 37 -29.55 -11.42 -19.53
N ARG A 38 -29.49 -12.74 -19.74
CA ARG A 38 -30.68 -13.54 -20.04
C ARG A 38 -31.69 -13.48 -18.90
N TRP A 39 -31.24 -13.53 -17.66
CA TRP A 39 -32.11 -13.48 -16.48
C TRP A 39 -32.76 -12.10 -16.30
N LEU A 40 -32.00 -11.01 -16.46
CA LEU A 40 -32.47 -9.63 -16.28
C LEU A 40 -33.37 -9.15 -17.44
N PHE A 41 -33.02 -9.49 -18.68
CA PHE A 41 -33.59 -8.85 -19.87
C PHE A 41 -34.18 -9.84 -20.88
N GLY A 42 -34.12 -11.14 -20.62
CA GLY A 42 -34.63 -12.17 -21.55
C GLY A 42 -33.82 -12.33 -22.84
N VAL A 43 -32.71 -11.61 -23.01
CA VAL A 43 -31.88 -11.63 -24.23
C VAL A 43 -31.16 -12.97 -24.39
N LYS A 44 -31.33 -13.60 -25.55
CA LYS A 44 -30.74 -14.90 -25.90
C LYS A 44 -29.32 -14.73 -26.46
N PRO A 45 -28.46 -15.76 -26.37
CA PRO A 45 -27.07 -15.65 -26.82
C PRO A 45 -26.89 -15.18 -28.27
N HIS A 46 -27.71 -15.66 -29.22
CA HIS A 46 -27.60 -15.24 -30.63
C HIS A 46 -27.95 -13.76 -30.88
N GLN A 47 -28.59 -13.10 -29.91
CA GLN A 47 -28.89 -11.67 -29.96
C GLN A 47 -27.72 -10.83 -29.43
N LEU A 48 -26.68 -11.46 -28.87
CA LEU A 48 -25.44 -10.82 -28.42
C LEU A 48 -24.38 -10.98 -29.52
N ARG A 49 -23.65 -9.90 -29.82
CA ARG A 49 -22.63 -9.86 -30.89
C ARG A 49 -21.64 -11.03 -30.86
N THR A 50 -21.25 -11.46 -29.66
CA THR A 50 -20.26 -12.54 -29.44
C THR A 50 -20.87 -13.78 -28.81
N GLY A 51 -22.19 -13.81 -28.58
CA GLY A 51 -22.83 -14.86 -27.77
C GLY A 51 -22.51 -14.80 -26.27
N LEU A 52 -21.78 -13.77 -25.82
CA LEU A 52 -21.27 -13.61 -24.46
C LEU A 52 -21.78 -12.32 -23.82
N GLY A 53 -21.76 -12.26 -22.49
CA GLY A 53 -22.11 -11.06 -21.72
C GLY A 53 -20.89 -10.31 -21.19
N TRP A 54 -21.13 -9.25 -20.42
CA TRP A 54 -20.06 -8.52 -19.72
C TRP A 54 -19.35 -9.42 -18.70
N ALA A 55 -18.07 -9.13 -18.45
CA ALA A 55 -17.38 -9.63 -17.26
C ALA A 55 -17.58 -8.63 -16.12
N ASN A 56 -17.61 -9.11 -14.89
CA ASN A 56 -17.72 -8.28 -13.69
C ASN A 56 -17.02 -8.99 -12.54
N ASP A 57 -16.34 -8.26 -11.67
CA ASP A 57 -15.68 -8.85 -10.51
C ASP A 57 -16.27 -8.26 -9.23
N VAL A 58 -16.30 -9.06 -8.16
CA VAL A 58 -16.71 -8.61 -6.82
C VAL A 58 -15.52 -8.68 -5.89
N LEU A 59 -15.19 -7.55 -5.28
CA LEU A 59 -14.05 -7.37 -4.41
C LEU A 59 -14.51 -7.33 -2.94
N LYS A 60 -13.84 -8.10 -2.07
CA LYS A 60 -13.87 -7.92 -0.62
C LYS A 60 -12.44 -7.64 -0.17
N LEU A 61 -12.21 -6.44 0.35
CA LEU A 61 -10.87 -5.94 0.62
C LEU A 61 -10.66 -5.68 2.10
N SER A 62 -9.45 -5.95 2.56
CA SER A 62 -8.90 -5.36 3.78
C SER A 62 -8.22 -4.04 3.40
N THR A 63 -8.48 -2.98 4.15
CA THR A 63 -7.81 -1.67 3.93
C THR A 63 -6.31 -1.73 4.15
N HIS A 64 -5.81 -2.79 4.81
CA HIS A 64 -4.39 -3.05 5.07
C HIS A 64 -3.89 -4.35 4.40
N GLY A 65 -4.62 -4.85 3.39
CA GLY A 65 -4.32 -6.16 2.79
C GLY A 65 -3.33 -6.14 1.62
N THR A 66 -2.97 -4.96 1.12
CA THR A 66 -2.10 -4.77 -0.06
C THR A 66 -1.38 -3.42 0.05
N THR A 67 -0.76 -2.89 -1.01
CA THR A 67 -0.26 -1.50 -1.02
C THR A 67 -1.39 -0.54 -0.62
N HIS A 68 -1.22 0.17 0.49
CA HIS A 68 -2.25 0.98 1.12
C HIS A 68 -1.65 2.19 1.85
N VAL A 69 -2.50 3.04 2.43
CA VAL A 69 -2.07 4.13 3.29
C VAL A 69 -2.88 4.12 4.58
N ASP A 70 -2.17 4.26 5.69
CA ASP A 70 -2.75 4.39 7.02
C ASP A 70 -3.06 5.86 7.34
N ALA A 71 -4.29 6.13 7.76
CA ALA A 71 -4.66 7.41 8.36
C ALA A 71 -4.46 7.34 9.89
N PRO A 72 -4.33 8.49 10.59
CA PRO A 72 -4.18 8.52 12.06
C PRO A 72 -5.21 7.67 12.82
N TRP A 73 -6.45 7.60 12.31
CA TRP A 73 -7.52 6.76 12.86
C TRP A 73 -7.13 5.27 13.02
N HIS A 74 -6.23 4.76 12.18
CA HIS A 74 -5.74 3.37 12.29
C HIS A 74 -5.05 3.11 13.63
N TYR A 75 -4.32 4.09 14.16
CA TYR A 75 -3.52 3.95 15.38
C TYR A 75 -4.29 4.34 16.64
N GLY A 76 -5.36 5.13 16.53
CA GLY A 76 -6.17 5.50 17.68
C GLY A 76 -7.32 6.45 17.33
N PRO A 77 -8.32 6.57 18.23
CA PRO A 77 -9.47 7.42 18.02
C PRO A 77 -9.15 8.92 18.16
N GLU A 78 -8.02 9.27 18.78
CA GLU A 78 -7.57 10.64 18.98
C GLU A 78 -6.10 10.81 18.55
N CYS A 79 -5.78 12.00 18.03
CA CYS A 79 -4.44 12.40 17.62
C CYS A 79 -4.24 13.88 17.97
N ALA A 80 -3.21 14.20 18.76
CA ALA A 80 -2.94 15.55 19.26
C ALA A 80 -4.14 16.19 19.99
N GLY A 81 -4.80 15.42 20.86
CA GLY A 81 -5.90 15.91 21.71
C GLY A 81 -7.22 16.19 20.98
N ARG A 82 -7.38 15.72 19.75
CA ARG A 82 -8.60 15.84 18.94
C ARG A 82 -8.93 14.51 18.26
N PRO A 83 -10.18 14.30 17.79
CA PRO A 83 -10.51 13.11 17.01
C PRO A 83 -9.53 12.88 15.85
N ALA A 84 -9.06 11.65 15.73
CA ALA A 84 -8.11 11.26 14.70
C ALA A 84 -8.77 11.33 13.32
N ARG A 85 -8.02 11.84 12.34
CA ARG A 85 -8.52 11.96 10.97
C ARG A 85 -8.64 10.59 10.31
N THR A 86 -9.76 10.36 9.64
CA THR A 86 -9.94 9.25 8.70
C THR A 86 -9.33 9.61 7.34
N ILE A 87 -9.15 8.62 6.46
CA ILE A 87 -8.41 8.81 5.20
C ILE A 87 -9.04 9.86 4.28
N ASP A 88 -10.37 9.98 4.27
CA ASP A 88 -11.14 10.98 3.50
C ASP A 88 -10.96 12.42 4.00
N GLN A 89 -10.40 12.60 5.20
CA GLN A 89 -10.13 13.90 5.82
C GLN A 89 -8.66 14.35 5.69
N MET A 90 -7.82 13.52 5.07
CA MET A 90 -6.40 13.81 4.89
C MET A 90 -6.20 14.79 3.72
N PRO A 91 -5.32 15.81 3.84
CA PRO A 91 -5.11 16.78 2.77
C PRO A 91 -4.47 16.13 1.54
N LEU A 92 -5.06 16.35 0.36
CA LEU A 92 -4.62 15.71 -0.89
C LEU A 92 -3.18 16.11 -1.29
N GLU A 93 -2.76 17.31 -0.92
CA GLU A 93 -1.40 17.81 -1.17
C GLU A 93 -0.31 17.00 -0.45
N TRP A 94 -0.67 16.18 0.56
CA TRP A 94 0.29 15.27 1.20
C TRP A 94 0.59 14.03 0.34
N PHE A 95 -0.26 13.71 -0.64
CA PHE A 95 -0.19 12.49 -1.46
C PHE A 95 0.36 12.73 -2.86
N HIS A 96 0.74 13.96 -3.19
CA HIS A 96 1.32 14.30 -4.48
C HIS A 96 2.44 15.32 -4.31
N GLY A 97 3.67 14.81 -4.32
CA GLY A 97 4.89 15.59 -4.13
C GLY A 97 6.13 14.84 -4.61
N PRO A 98 7.33 15.43 -4.43
CA PRO A 98 8.59 14.77 -4.74
C PRO A 98 8.74 13.48 -3.92
N GLY A 99 9.04 12.36 -4.59
CA GLY A 99 9.34 11.09 -3.95
C GLY A 99 10.84 10.95 -3.68
N VAL A 100 11.22 10.60 -2.46
CA VAL A 100 12.60 10.36 -2.04
C VAL A 100 12.73 8.94 -1.54
N VAL A 101 13.62 8.13 -2.15
CA VAL A 101 13.84 6.75 -1.73
C VAL A 101 15.12 6.66 -0.91
N LEU A 102 15.00 6.21 0.34
CA LEU A 102 16.13 5.98 1.24
C LEU A 102 16.41 4.48 1.31
N ASP A 103 17.59 4.08 0.82
CA ASP A 103 18.01 2.68 0.76
C ASP A 103 18.69 2.23 2.07
N ILE A 104 18.01 1.38 2.83
CA ILE A 104 18.51 0.80 4.08
C ILE A 104 18.66 -0.73 4.00
N ARG A 105 18.72 -1.31 2.80
CA ARG A 105 18.83 -2.76 2.57
C ARG A 105 20.07 -3.42 3.18
N HIS A 106 21.04 -2.61 3.60
CA HIS A 106 22.28 -3.05 4.23
C HIS A 106 22.14 -3.33 5.74
N LEU A 107 21.05 -2.87 6.37
CA LEU A 107 20.79 -3.09 7.79
C LEU A 107 20.34 -4.53 8.07
N ASP A 108 20.53 -4.96 9.32
CA ASP A 108 20.07 -6.27 9.78
C ASP A 108 18.54 -6.36 9.70
N PRO A 109 17.96 -7.44 9.12
CA PRO A 109 16.50 -7.61 9.02
C PRO A 109 15.72 -7.55 10.33
N GLN A 110 16.38 -7.71 11.49
CA GLN A 110 15.78 -7.67 12.82
C GLN A 110 16.13 -6.39 13.59
N SER A 111 16.65 -5.37 12.89
CA SER A 111 16.99 -4.07 13.46
C SER A 111 15.96 -2.99 13.11
N ALA A 112 16.20 -1.77 13.56
CA ALA A 112 15.45 -0.59 13.15
C ALA A 112 16.41 0.52 12.73
N ALA A 113 16.12 1.20 11.62
CA ALA A 113 16.91 2.32 11.14
C ALA A 113 16.87 3.48 12.15
N SER A 114 18.05 3.99 12.47
CA SER A 114 18.24 5.21 13.27
C SER A 114 18.05 6.46 12.42
N ALA A 115 17.94 7.63 13.05
CA ALA A 115 17.92 8.90 12.31
C ALA A 115 19.21 9.10 11.50
N ASP A 116 20.35 8.65 12.03
CA ASP A 116 21.64 8.72 11.35
C ASP A 116 21.70 7.82 10.10
N ASP A 117 21.05 6.64 10.12
CA ASP A 117 20.94 5.79 8.92
C ASP A 117 20.17 6.49 7.81
N LEU A 118 19.06 7.15 8.15
CA LEU A 118 18.26 7.89 7.17
C LEU A 118 19.00 9.12 6.65
N ARG A 119 19.73 9.85 7.50
CA ARG A 119 20.59 10.97 7.08
C ARG A 119 21.66 10.50 6.09
N ARG A 120 22.39 9.43 6.41
CA ARG A 120 23.39 8.84 5.51
C ARG A 120 22.78 8.39 4.18
N ALA A 121 21.59 7.80 4.20
CA ALA A 121 20.89 7.40 2.98
C ALA A 121 20.51 8.62 2.12
N ALA A 122 20.07 9.72 2.73
CA ALA A 122 19.75 10.96 2.04
C ALA A 122 21.00 11.66 1.46
N GLU A 123 22.10 11.67 2.22
CA GLU A 123 23.42 12.18 1.78
C GLU A 123 23.94 11.41 0.56
N LYS A 124 23.79 10.08 0.55
CA LYS A 124 24.24 9.21 -0.56
C LYS A 124 23.55 9.53 -1.90
N ILE A 125 22.33 10.04 -1.86
CA ILE A 125 21.58 10.48 -3.05
C ILE A 125 21.67 12.00 -3.27
N GLU A 126 22.55 12.68 -2.51
CA GLU A 126 22.78 14.13 -2.56
C GLU A 126 21.49 14.96 -2.39
N HIS A 127 20.54 14.46 -1.58
CA HIS A 127 19.24 15.10 -1.36
C HIS A 127 19.08 15.58 0.07
N ALA A 128 18.77 16.86 0.23
CA ALA A 128 18.30 17.40 1.50
C ALA A 128 16.78 17.23 1.57
N ILE A 129 16.29 16.46 2.56
CA ILE A 129 14.85 16.27 2.79
C ILE A 129 14.17 17.64 2.96
N ARG A 130 13.05 17.85 2.27
CA ARG A 130 12.28 19.10 2.31
C ARG A 130 10.86 18.86 2.84
N PRO A 131 10.19 19.91 3.33
CA PRO A 131 8.78 19.82 3.68
C PRO A 131 7.95 19.28 2.51
N LEU A 132 7.03 18.36 2.83
CA LEU A 132 6.15 17.66 1.87
C LEU A 132 6.86 16.71 0.88
N ASP A 133 8.15 16.40 1.05
CA ASP A 133 8.72 15.22 0.41
C ASP A 133 7.98 13.96 0.88
N ILE A 134 7.74 13.03 -0.05
CA ILE A 134 7.21 11.70 0.23
C ILE A 134 8.41 10.76 0.39
N VAL A 135 8.70 10.37 1.62
CA VAL A 135 9.91 9.58 1.92
C VAL A 135 9.57 8.09 1.97
N LEU A 136 10.14 7.33 1.04
CA LEU A 136 9.99 5.89 0.92
C LEU A 136 11.25 5.18 1.44
N ILE A 137 11.07 4.27 2.39
CA ILE A 137 12.13 3.47 2.98
C ILE A 137 12.21 2.14 2.23
N GLN A 138 13.35 1.90 1.60
CA GLN A 138 13.63 0.64 0.91
C GLN A 138 14.42 -0.29 1.83
N THR A 139 13.70 -1.26 2.40
CA THR A 139 14.25 -2.32 3.25
C THR A 139 14.63 -3.57 2.44
N GLY A 140 14.04 -3.72 1.24
CA GLY A 140 14.14 -4.92 0.42
C GLY A 140 13.27 -6.07 0.91
N ASN A 141 12.30 -5.81 1.80
CA ASN A 141 11.37 -6.80 2.31
C ASN A 141 10.27 -7.18 1.28
N ASP A 142 10.06 -6.34 0.26
CA ASP A 142 9.18 -6.59 -0.89
C ASP A 142 9.38 -7.97 -1.53
N ARG A 143 10.63 -8.46 -1.58
CA ARG A 143 10.96 -9.79 -2.12
C ARG A 143 10.25 -10.96 -1.42
N TRP A 144 9.78 -10.74 -0.19
CA TRP A 144 9.07 -11.73 0.62
C TRP A 144 7.55 -11.63 0.48
N TYR A 145 7.02 -10.64 -0.25
CA TYR A 145 5.59 -10.47 -0.45
C TYR A 145 4.95 -11.77 -0.98
N GLY A 146 3.81 -12.15 -0.40
CA GLY A 146 3.16 -13.43 -0.70
C GLY A 146 3.71 -14.64 0.09
N ARG A 147 4.65 -14.42 1.02
CA ARG A 147 5.22 -15.45 1.91
C ARG A 147 5.07 -15.02 3.37
N ARG A 148 5.19 -15.98 4.30
CA ARG A 148 5.03 -15.72 5.75
C ARG A 148 6.17 -14.84 6.30
N GLU A 149 7.32 -14.89 5.67
CA GLU A 149 8.51 -14.12 6.00
C GLU A 149 8.30 -12.61 5.85
N TYR A 150 7.33 -12.17 5.03
CA TYR A 150 7.01 -10.76 4.84
C TYR A 150 6.67 -10.04 6.16
N PHE A 151 6.09 -10.76 7.12
CA PHE A 151 5.67 -10.23 8.42
C PHE A 151 6.81 -10.12 9.44
N SER A 152 7.96 -10.74 9.18
CA SER A 152 9.03 -10.89 10.18
C SER A 152 10.42 -10.66 9.61
N ARG A 153 10.54 -10.16 8.39
CA ARG A 153 11.81 -9.78 7.79
C ARG A 153 11.76 -8.30 7.41
N GLY A 154 12.93 -7.70 7.36
CA GLY A 154 13.11 -6.30 6.97
C GLY A 154 13.33 -5.40 8.20
N PRO A 155 14.37 -4.56 8.20
CA PRO A 155 14.53 -3.57 9.26
C PRO A 155 13.29 -2.67 9.34
N GLY A 156 12.87 -2.35 10.56
CA GLY A 156 11.87 -1.31 10.79
C GLY A 156 12.49 0.08 10.79
N VAL A 157 11.69 1.09 11.14
CA VAL A 157 12.12 2.47 11.32
C VAL A 157 11.92 2.86 12.78
N SER A 158 12.97 3.35 13.42
CA SER A 158 12.88 3.73 14.83
C SER A 158 12.01 4.97 15.06
N ALA A 159 11.53 5.15 16.29
CA ALA A 159 10.79 6.35 16.67
C ALA A 159 11.62 7.62 16.45
N GLU A 160 12.91 7.60 16.79
CA GLU A 160 13.83 8.71 16.56
C GLU A 160 13.94 9.07 15.08
N ALA A 161 14.11 8.07 14.21
CA ALA A 161 14.16 8.27 12.76
C ALA A 161 12.85 8.86 12.21
N THR A 162 11.73 8.39 12.73
CA THR A 162 10.39 8.90 12.38
C THR A 162 10.24 10.36 12.80
N HIS A 163 10.65 10.71 14.03
CA HIS A 163 10.63 12.08 14.51
C HIS A 163 11.54 12.99 13.69
N TRP A 164 12.74 12.53 13.33
CA TRP A 164 13.65 13.29 12.48
C TRP A 164 13.00 13.65 11.12
N LEU A 165 12.30 12.72 10.46
CA LEU A 165 11.57 12.99 9.23
C LEU A 165 10.45 14.02 9.44
N LEU A 166 9.68 13.87 10.52
CA LEU A 166 8.61 14.81 10.88
C LEU A 166 9.14 16.22 11.11
N ASP A 167 10.29 16.36 11.77
CA ASP A 167 10.95 17.64 12.03
C ASP A 167 11.40 18.35 10.74
N GLN A 168 11.65 17.60 9.66
CA GLN A 168 11.92 18.18 8.33
C GLN A 168 10.65 18.62 7.58
N GLY A 169 9.46 18.37 8.15
CA GLY A 169 8.17 18.70 7.53
C GLY A 169 7.63 17.62 6.60
N VAL A 170 8.16 16.39 6.66
CA VAL A 170 7.57 15.24 5.96
C VAL A 170 6.17 14.95 6.51
N ARG A 171 5.23 14.66 5.61
CA ARG A 171 3.82 14.34 5.96
C ARG A 171 3.38 12.95 5.55
N LEU A 172 4.06 12.35 4.59
CA LEU A 172 3.78 11.01 4.10
C LEU A 172 5.09 10.23 4.01
N THR A 173 5.10 9.08 4.67
CA THR A 173 6.17 8.10 4.57
C THR A 173 5.62 6.79 4.01
N GLY A 174 6.49 5.99 3.41
CA GLY A 174 6.14 4.65 2.94
C GLY A 174 7.29 3.68 3.17
N ILE A 175 6.97 2.40 3.28
CA ILE A 175 7.95 1.32 3.49
C ILE A 175 7.52 0.09 2.70
N ASP A 176 8.49 -0.68 2.22
CA ASP A 176 8.26 -1.93 1.48
C ASP A 176 8.12 -3.17 2.39
N ALA A 177 7.57 -2.98 3.59
CA ALA A 177 7.37 -3.99 4.62
C ALA A 177 5.94 -3.99 5.18
N TRP A 178 5.59 -5.00 6.01
CA TRP A 178 4.25 -5.10 6.61
C TRP A 178 3.93 -3.96 7.59
N GLY A 179 4.93 -3.46 8.28
CA GLY A 179 4.82 -2.35 9.23
C GLY A 179 5.96 -1.36 9.05
N TRP A 180 5.82 -0.22 9.72
CA TRP A 180 6.79 0.85 9.78
C TRP A 180 7.96 0.53 10.72
#